data_AF-A0A7V8AY13-F1
#
_entry.id   AF-A0A7V8AY13-F1
#
_cell.length_a   1.000
_cell.length_b   1.000
_cell.length_c   1.000
_cell.angle_alpha   90.00
_cell.angle_beta   90.00
_cell.angle_gamma   90.00
#
_symmetry.space_group_name_H-M   'P 1'
#
loop_
_entity.id
_entity.type
_entity.pdbx_description
1 polymer ?
#
loop_
_entity_poly.entity_id
_entity_poly.type
_entity_poly.pdbx_seq_one_letter_code
_entity_poly.pdbx_strand_id
1 'polypeptide(L)'
;MNHRDTSNLPEWARRVNRTWLVRGGLDATTDAWLAHLEQTDPARLLASCEIARALSRGPDHTHDPKPWFYAGLFSLATAAEASHYLATHHFTAAAIPALAQDASLNQWAASLSPASHDLLEKLRSAILALTQ
;
A
#
# COMPACT_ATOMS: atom_id res chain seq x y z
N MET A 1 -10.84 -1.12 28.26
CA MET A 1 -10.74 -1.55 26.84
C MET A 1 -9.92 -0.50 26.11
N ASN A 2 -8.84 -0.94 25.48
CA ASN A 2 -7.64 -0.16 25.20
C ASN A 2 -7.87 1.05 24.28
N HIS A 3 -7.36 2.21 24.70
CA HIS A 3 -7.04 3.33 23.80
C HIS A 3 -6.27 2.76 22.62
N ARG A 4 -6.85 2.84 21.41
CA ARG A 4 -6.08 2.64 20.18
C ARG A 4 -5.08 3.80 20.15
N ASP A 5 -3.84 3.54 20.52
CA ASP A 5 -2.77 4.51 20.35
C ASP A 5 -2.49 4.64 18.85
N THR A 6 -3.30 5.47 18.19
CA THR A 6 -3.16 5.84 16.78
C THR A 6 -1.94 6.74 16.58
N SER A 7 -1.49 7.39 17.67
CA SER A 7 -0.27 8.18 17.80
C SER A 7 0.98 7.45 17.27
N ASN A 8 1.05 6.13 17.41
CA ASN A 8 2.20 5.31 17.01
C ASN A 8 2.02 4.59 15.64
N LEU A 9 0.95 4.88 14.89
CA LEU A 9 0.71 4.20 13.62
C LEU A 9 1.77 4.50 12.54
N PRO A 10 2.21 5.76 12.33
CA PRO A 10 3.27 6.06 11.37
C PRO A 10 4.61 5.45 11.77
N GLU A 11 4.95 5.47 13.06
CA GLU A 11 6.15 4.82 13.59
C GLU A 11 6.10 3.29 13.42
N TRP A 12 4.95 2.68 13.67
CA TRP A 12 4.72 1.27 13.38
C TRP A 12 4.95 0.95 11.90
N ALA A 13 4.38 1.75 10.99
CA ALA A 13 4.53 1.54 9.55
C ALA A 13 6.00 1.63 9.12
N ARG A 14 6.73 2.63 9.61
CA ARG A 14 8.19 2.77 9.37
C ARG A 14 8.98 1.58 9.90
N ARG A 15 8.65 1.11 11.10
CA ARG A 15 9.31 -0.06 11.68
C ARG A 15 9.08 -1.29 10.81
N VAL A 16 7.84 -1.55 10.38
CA VAL A 16 7.52 -2.67 9.49
C VAL A 16 8.27 -2.53 8.17
N ASN A 17 8.25 -1.35 7.55
CA ASN A 17 8.95 -1.06 6.30
C ASN A 17 10.46 -1.41 6.39
N ARG A 18 11.10 -1.02 7.50
CA ARG A 18 12.53 -1.30 7.77
C ARG A 18 12.84 -2.75 8.15
N THR A 19 11.83 -3.54 8.51
CA THR A 19 12.04 -4.94 8.92
C THR A 19 12.24 -5.86 7.72
N TRP A 20 11.79 -5.44 6.54
CA TRP A 20 11.81 -6.28 5.34
C TRP A 20 12.86 -5.80 4.35
N LEU A 21 13.70 -6.72 3.88
CA LEU A 21 14.48 -6.50 2.67
C LEU A 21 13.51 -6.55 1.48
N VAL A 22 13.19 -5.37 0.95
CA VAL A 22 12.39 -5.19 -0.28
C VAL A 22 13.36 -4.95 -1.44
N ARG A 23 13.21 -5.71 -2.52
CA ARG A 23 14.02 -5.50 -3.73
C ARG A 23 13.57 -4.20 -4.41
N GLY A 24 14.52 -3.40 -4.89
CA GLY A 24 14.24 -2.25 -5.75
C GLY A 24 13.95 -0.91 -5.04
N GLY A 25 14.25 -0.78 -3.74
CA GLY A 25 14.18 0.51 -3.04
C GLY A 25 12.78 0.96 -2.61
N LEU A 26 11.80 0.06 -2.60
CA LEU A 26 10.42 0.35 -2.17
C LEU A 26 10.38 0.84 -0.70
N ASP A 27 11.31 0.39 0.12
CA ASP A 27 11.49 0.90 1.48
C ASP A 27 11.82 2.39 1.50
N ALA A 28 12.80 2.82 0.69
CA ALA A 28 13.21 4.21 0.61
C ALA A 28 12.12 5.12 0.04
N THR A 29 11.43 4.68 -1.03
CA THR A 29 10.31 5.45 -1.60
C THR A 29 9.12 5.53 -0.64
N THR A 30 8.87 4.46 0.12
CA THR A 30 7.86 4.46 1.19
C THR A 30 8.22 5.43 2.30
N ASP A 31 9.46 5.42 2.81
CA ASP A 31 9.90 6.36 3.85
C ASP A 31 9.78 7.82 3.35
N ALA A 32 10.13 8.09 2.08
CA ALA A 32 9.96 9.41 1.47
C ALA A 32 8.48 9.83 1.36
N TRP A 33 7.59 8.92 0.96
CA TRP A 33 6.16 9.20 0.87
C TRP A 33 5.53 9.46 2.25
N LEU A 34 5.91 8.69 3.28
CA LEU A 34 5.47 8.92 4.66
C LEU A 34 5.93 10.30 5.16
N ALA A 35 7.19 10.66 4.92
CA ALA A 35 7.72 11.97 5.28
C ALA A 35 7.03 13.12 4.51
N HIS A 36 6.63 12.89 3.26
CA HIS A 36 5.83 13.84 2.49
C HIS A 36 4.45 14.06 3.14
N LEU A 37 3.72 12.98 3.47
CA LEU A 37 2.41 13.08 4.10
C LEU A 37 2.45 13.70 5.49
N GLU A 38 3.50 13.47 6.29
CA GLU A 38 3.65 14.15 7.58
C GLU A 38 3.68 15.68 7.45
N GLN A 39 4.17 16.19 6.32
CA GLN A 39 4.27 17.63 6.06
C GLN A 39 3.01 18.17 5.38
N THR A 40 2.37 17.39 4.50
CA THR A 40 1.28 17.88 3.65
C THR A 40 -0.10 17.49 4.13
N ASP A 41 -0.27 16.28 4.68
CA ASP A 41 -1.56 15.75 5.11
C ASP A 41 -1.42 14.65 6.19
N PRO A 42 -1.24 15.04 7.47
CA PRO A 42 -1.09 14.10 8.58
C PRO A 42 -2.33 13.23 8.82
N ALA A 43 -3.53 13.71 8.44
CA ALA A 43 -4.76 12.94 8.59
C ALA A 43 -4.78 11.76 7.61
N ARG A 44 -4.40 12.01 6.34
CA ARG A 44 -4.28 10.96 5.33
C ARG A 44 -3.16 9.97 5.67
N LEU A 45 -2.06 10.43 6.25
CA LEU A 45 -1.01 9.54 6.77
C LEU A 45 -1.57 8.52 7.76
N LEU A 46 -2.31 8.99 8.77
CA LEU A 46 -2.89 8.11 9.78
C LEU A 46 -3.86 7.11 9.16
N ALA A 47 -4.77 7.58 8.30
CA ALA A 47 -5.73 6.72 7.60
C ALA A 47 -5.03 5.65 6.75
N SER A 48 -4.00 6.04 5.99
CA SER A 48 -3.17 5.10 5.22
C SER A 48 -2.48 4.05 6.10
N CYS A 49 -1.93 4.44 7.26
CA CYS A 49 -1.34 3.50 8.20
C CYS A 49 -2.38 2.57 8.85
N GLU A 50 -3.59 3.05 9.10
CA GLU A 50 -4.70 2.21 9.59
C GLU A 50 -5.09 1.14 8.58
N ILE A 51 -5.27 1.52 7.31
CA ILE A 51 -5.58 0.59 6.22
C ILE A 51 -4.46 -0.43 6.05
N ALA A 52 -3.19 0.02 6.01
CA ALA A 52 -2.03 -0.86 5.94
C ALA A 52 -2.02 -1.88 7.09
N ARG A 53 -2.34 -1.46 8.31
CA ARG A 53 -2.37 -2.34 9.49
C ARG A 53 -3.53 -3.32 9.45
N ALA A 54 -4.71 -2.88 9.03
CA ALA A 54 -5.88 -3.73 8.87
C ALA A 54 -5.61 -4.81 7.81
N LEU A 55 -5.13 -4.39 6.63
CA LEU A 55 -4.78 -5.29 5.54
C LEU A 55 -3.62 -6.20 5.87
N SER A 56 -2.65 -5.79 6.71
CA SER A 56 -1.51 -6.64 7.11
C SER A 56 -1.85 -7.71 8.16
N ARG A 57 -3.04 -7.67 8.77
CA ARG A 57 -3.46 -8.53 9.88
C ARG A 57 -4.69 -9.39 9.55
N GLY A 58 -5.11 -9.43 8.30
CA GLY A 58 -6.27 -10.19 7.86
C GLY A 58 -6.11 -11.70 8.00
N PRO A 59 -7.14 -12.48 7.65
CA PRO A 59 -7.11 -13.95 7.69
C PRO A 59 -6.37 -14.58 6.49
N ASP A 60 -6.25 -13.90 5.34
CA ASP A 60 -5.66 -14.43 4.10
C ASP A 60 -4.12 -14.34 4.01
N HIS A 61 -3.43 -14.24 5.15
CA HIS A 61 -2.01 -13.90 5.25
C HIS A 61 -1.05 -15.07 5.09
N THR A 62 -1.54 -16.21 4.59
CA THR A 62 -0.78 -17.46 4.53
C THR A 62 0.43 -17.43 3.59
N HIS A 63 0.60 -16.39 2.76
CA HIS A 63 1.63 -16.38 1.71
C HIS A 63 2.68 -15.25 1.75
N ASP A 64 2.32 -13.99 1.98
CA ASP A 64 3.29 -12.88 2.17
C ASP A 64 2.56 -11.62 2.65
N PRO A 65 2.91 -11.02 3.80
CA PRO A 65 2.28 -9.78 4.26
C PRO A 65 2.70 -8.53 3.48
N LYS A 66 3.79 -8.57 2.69
CA LYS A 66 4.34 -7.39 2.01
C LYS A 66 3.36 -6.71 1.04
N PRO A 67 2.72 -7.44 0.09
CA PRO A 67 1.85 -6.79 -0.88
C PRO A 67 0.65 -6.10 -0.21
N TRP A 68 0.11 -6.71 0.84
CA TRP A 68 -0.98 -6.17 1.65
C TRP A 68 -0.60 -4.90 2.40
N PHE A 69 0.59 -4.90 3.01
CA PHE A 69 1.13 -3.72 3.70
C PHE A 69 1.29 -2.55 2.73
N TYR A 70 2.03 -2.73 1.63
CA TYR A 70 2.33 -1.62 0.71
C TYR A 70 1.09 -1.14 -0.03
N ALA A 71 0.21 -2.04 -0.49
CA ALA A 71 -1.03 -1.63 -1.15
C ALA A 71 -1.97 -0.88 -0.20
N GLY A 72 -2.05 -1.32 1.06
CA GLY A 72 -2.82 -0.61 2.08
C GLY A 72 -2.23 0.75 2.42
N LEU A 73 -0.90 0.85 2.49
CA LEU A 73 -0.20 2.09 2.81
C LEU A 73 -0.47 3.15 1.73
N PHE A 74 -0.28 2.78 0.46
CA PHE A 74 -0.48 3.69 -0.69
C PHE A 74 -1.94 3.79 -1.16
N SER A 75 -2.90 3.16 -0.48
CA SER A 75 -4.31 3.10 -0.92
C SER A 75 -4.96 4.47 -1.14
N LEU A 76 -4.52 5.48 -0.39
CA LEU A 76 -5.00 6.86 -0.47
C LEU A 76 -4.06 7.80 -1.24
N ALA A 77 -3.04 7.25 -1.92
CA ALA A 77 -2.18 8.04 -2.78
C ALA A 77 -2.96 8.60 -3.97
N THR A 78 -2.72 9.86 -4.31
CA THR A 78 -3.19 10.44 -5.57
C THR A 78 -2.49 9.80 -6.76
N ALA A 79 -3.03 9.97 -7.96
CA ALA A 79 -2.39 9.47 -9.18
C ALA A 79 -0.97 10.05 -9.35
N ALA A 80 -0.74 11.33 -9.03
CA ALA A 80 0.57 11.96 -9.13
C ALA A 80 1.58 11.34 -8.14
N GLU A 81 1.16 11.12 -6.89
CA GLU A 81 2.01 10.49 -5.87
C GLU A 81 2.29 9.03 -6.21
N ALA A 82 1.26 8.26 -6.57
CA ALA A 82 1.41 6.86 -6.91
C ALA A 82 2.35 6.67 -8.13
N SER A 83 2.17 7.47 -9.18
CA SER A 83 3.07 7.45 -10.34
C SER A 83 4.50 7.85 -10.01
N HIS A 84 4.71 8.71 -9.01
CA HIS A 84 6.05 9.12 -8.58
C HIS A 84 6.73 8.09 -7.68
N TYR A 85 6.09 7.71 -6.57
CA TYR A 85 6.67 6.87 -5.54
C TYR A 85 6.63 5.36 -5.86
N LEU A 86 5.76 4.93 -6.79
CA LEU A 86 5.62 3.54 -7.21
C LEU A 86 6.05 3.30 -8.67
N ALA A 87 6.78 4.23 -9.28
CA ALA A 87 7.17 4.18 -10.70
C ALA A 87 7.81 2.85 -11.13
N THR A 88 8.57 2.21 -10.23
CA THR A 88 9.27 0.93 -10.47
C THR A 88 8.57 -0.27 -9.81
N HIS A 89 7.41 -0.05 -9.20
CA HIS A 89 6.69 -1.02 -8.37
C HIS A 89 5.29 -1.30 -8.94
N HIS A 90 5.24 -1.78 -10.18
CA HIS A 90 4.00 -1.97 -10.95
C HIS A 90 2.94 -2.82 -10.22
N PHE A 91 3.35 -3.82 -9.43
CA PHE A 91 2.40 -4.64 -8.67
C PHE A 91 1.64 -3.82 -7.62
N THR A 92 2.35 -3.03 -6.82
CA THR A 92 1.72 -2.14 -5.84
C THR A 92 0.94 -1.05 -6.54
N ALA A 93 1.49 -0.44 -7.60
CA ALA A 93 0.84 0.62 -8.38
C ALA A 93 -0.50 0.16 -8.97
N ALA A 94 -0.56 -1.05 -9.55
CA ALA A 94 -1.76 -1.62 -10.13
C ALA A 94 -2.87 -1.90 -9.10
N ALA A 95 -2.54 -1.99 -7.81
CA ALA A 95 -3.51 -2.15 -6.73
C ALA A 95 -4.11 -0.82 -6.26
N ILE A 96 -3.52 0.33 -6.63
CA ILE A 96 -3.93 1.64 -6.10
C ILE A 96 -5.18 2.15 -6.85
N PRO A 97 -6.25 2.52 -6.13
CA PRO A 97 -7.49 3.01 -6.76
C PRO A 97 -7.28 4.19 -7.70
N ALA A 98 -6.41 5.14 -7.34
CA ALA A 98 -6.11 6.31 -8.15
C ALA A 98 -5.48 5.99 -9.51
N LEU A 99 -4.93 4.79 -9.69
CA LEU A 99 -4.32 4.32 -10.93
C LEU A 99 -5.15 3.22 -11.62
N ALA A 100 -6.38 2.96 -11.16
CA ALA A 100 -7.22 1.88 -11.70
C ALA A 100 -7.49 2.00 -13.22
N GLN A 101 -7.46 3.22 -13.75
CA GLN A 101 -7.69 3.50 -15.17
C GLN A 101 -6.40 3.66 -15.99
N ASP A 102 -5.22 3.40 -15.41
CA ASP A 102 -3.96 3.43 -16.14
C ASP A 102 -3.89 2.26 -17.14
N ALA A 103 -3.91 2.60 -18.43
CA ALA A 103 -3.91 1.60 -19.50
C ALA A 103 -2.65 0.73 -19.51
N SER A 104 -1.49 1.29 -19.15
CA SER A 104 -0.23 0.55 -19.15
C SER A 104 -0.16 -0.45 -18.01
N LEU A 105 -0.61 -0.06 -16.81
CA LEU A 105 -0.69 -0.95 -15.65
C LEU A 105 -1.74 -2.03 -15.86
N ASN A 106 -2.86 -1.72 -16.51
CA ASN A 106 -3.88 -2.72 -16.83
C ASN A 106 -3.38 -3.73 -17.87
N GLN A 107 -2.67 -3.27 -18.92
CA GLN A 107 -2.04 -4.16 -19.89
C GLN A 107 -0.98 -5.05 -19.24
N TRP A 108 -0.15 -4.48 -18.35
CA TRP A 108 0.84 -5.24 -17.60
C TRP A 108 0.17 -6.25 -16.66
N ALA A 109 -0.88 -5.86 -15.94
CA ALA A 109 -1.62 -6.73 -15.03
C ALA A 109 -2.25 -7.94 -15.76
N ALA A 110 -2.72 -7.75 -16.99
CA ALA A 110 -3.22 -8.83 -17.83
C ALA A 110 -2.16 -9.86 -18.23
N SER A 111 -0.86 -9.52 -18.12
CA SER A 111 0.27 -10.43 -18.40
C SER A 111 0.73 -11.23 -17.17
N LEU A 112 0.15 -10.96 -15.99
CA LEU A 112 0.51 -11.65 -14.75
C LEU A 112 0.11 -13.13 -14.76
N SER A 113 0.82 -13.92 -13.95
CA SER A 113 0.40 -15.30 -13.67
C SER A 113 -0.98 -15.32 -12.99
N PRO A 114 -1.77 -16.41 -13.13
CA PRO A 114 -3.08 -16.52 -12.48
C PRO A 114 -3.05 -16.26 -10.97
N ALA A 115 -2.01 -16.75 -10.28
CA ALA A 115 -1.85 -16.55 -8.84
C ALA A 115 -1.56 -15.08 -8.48
N SER A 116 -0.74 -14.39 -9.28
CA SER A 116 -0.46 -12.97 -9.09
C SER A 116 -1.67 -12.09 -9.40
N HIS A 117 -2.46 -12.46 -10.41
CA HIS A 117 -3.70 -11.77 -10.76
C HIS A 117 -4.76 -11.94 -9.64
N ASP A 118 -4.95 -13.15 -9.12
CA ASP A 118 -5.84 -13.40 -7.98
C ASP A 118 -5.45 -12.57 -6.75
N LEU A 119 -4.16 -12.50 -6.42
CA LEU A 119 -3.68 -11.65 -5.33
C LEU A 119 -3.97 -10.16 -5.58
N LEU A 120 -3.76 -9.68 -6.81
CA LEU A 120 -4.04 -8.29 -7.17
C LEU A 120 -5.52 -7.94 -7.00
N GLU A 121 -6.42 -8.81 -7.45
CA GLU A 121 -7.87 -8.61 -7.33
C GLU A 121 -8.34 -8.66 -5.87
N LYS A 122 -7.74 -9.53 -5.05
CA LYS A 122 -7.96 -9.56 -3.59
C LYS A 122 -7.53 -8.25 -2.93
N LEU A 123 -6.37 -7.72 -3.30
CA LEU A 123 -5.88 -6.43 -2.78
C LEU A 123 -6.83 -5.29 -3.16
N ARG A 124 -7.21 -5.19 -4.43
CA ARG A 124 -8.15 -4.16 -4.92
C ARG A 124 -9.48 -4.21 -4.17
N SER A 125 -10.04 -5.41 -4.00
CA SER A 125 -11.31 -5.62 -3.29
C SER A 125 -11.21 -5.23 -1.81
N ALA A 126 -10.12 -5.62 -1.14
CA ALA A 126 -9.92 -5.34 0.27
C ALA A 126 -9.65 -3.85 0.53
N ILE A 127 -8.91 -3.18 -0.35
CA ILE A 127 -8.71 -1.73 -0.29
C ILE A 127 -10.04 -1.02 -0.44
N LEU A 128 -10.82 -1.35 -1.49
CA LEU A 128 -12.11 -0.74 -1.74
C LEU A 128 -13.03 -0.83 -0.51
N ALA A 129 -13.09 -2.01 0.12
CA ALA A 129 -13.89 -2.24 1.33
C ALA A 129 -13.48 -1.40 2.55
N LEU A 130 -12.23 -0.91 2.60
CA LEU A 130 -11.70 -0.10 3.70
C LEU A 130 -11.64 1.40 3.38
N THR A 131 -11.90 1.80 2.14
CA THR A 131 -11.86 3.20 1.67
C THR A 131 -13.23 3.77 1.29
N GLN A 132 -14.32 3.00 1.43
CA GLN A 132 -15.70 3.47 1.30
C GLN A 132 -16.20 4.10 2.60
#